data_AF-A0A0A0CZK3-F1
#
_entry.id   AF-A0A0A0CZK3-F1
#
_cell.length_a   1.000
_cell.length_b   1.000
_cell.length_c   1.000
_cell.angle_alpha   90.00
_cell.angle_beta   90.00
_cell.angle_gamma   90.00
#
_symmetry.space_group_name_H-M   'P 1'
#
loop_
_entity.id
_entity.type
_entity.pdbx_description
1 polymer ?
#
loop_
_entity_poly.entity_id
_entity_poly.type
_entity_poly.pdbx_seq_one_letter_code
_entity_poly.pdbx_strand_id
1 'polypeptide(L)'
;MADGIIEQDMLHDGIRGVPPGAGPIPLDAVAAQGWHPAEGTMSLPVLTLDEEAFAGNRALMLRYAAEQGAAIAPHSKTPMAPALAASLVAAGAWGTTVADIRQAAVMLRAGLNRLILANQVGGPGGARRLARLHEAYPRAEIYAFVDSPEAAVSLDAAWAEA
;
A
#
# COMPACT_ATOMS: atom_id res chain seq x y z
N MET A 1 -4.69 -2.33 -19.25
CA MET A 1 -4.84 -1.34 -18.16
C MET A 1 -4.49 -2.02 -16.85
N ALA A 2 -3.20 -2.26 -16.64
CA ALA A 2 -2.63 -2.79 -15.41
C ALA A 2 -1.20 -2.24 -15.29
N ASP A 3 -1.05 -0.92 -15.41
CA ASP A 3 0.24 -0.24 -15.30
C ASP A 3 0.14 0.69 -14.11
N GLY A 4 0.77 0.33 -13.00
CA GLY A 4 0.73 1.17 -11.80
C GLY A 4 1.30 0.57 -10.52
N ILE A 5 1.89 -0.63 -10.54
CA ILE A 5 2.52 -1.19 -9.34
C ILE A 5 3.99 -0.73 -9.31
N ILE A 6 4.23 0.44 -8.69
CA ILE A 6 5.51 0.95 -8.14
C ILE A 6 6.62 1.23 -9.19
N GLU A 7 7.04 2.50 -9.30
CA GLU A 7 8.12 3.05 -10.17
C GLU A 7 9.52 2.40 -10.09
N GLN A 8 9.71 1.33 -9.31
CA GLN A 8 10.96 0.56 -9.34
C GLN A 8 10.81 -0.68 -10.20
N ASP A 9 10.72 -0.49 -11.51
CA ASP A 9 10.65 -1.58 -12.49
C ASP A 9 11.95 -2.39 -12.56
N MET A 10 13.03 -1.89 -11.92
CA MET A 10 14.38 -2.43 -12.02
C MET A 10 15.04 -2.51 -10.64
N LEU A 11 15.69 -3.65 -10.36
CA LEU A 11 16.66 -3.81 -9.29
C LEU A 11 18.08 -3.57 -9.81
N HIS A 12 18.97 -3.10 -8.95
CA HIS A 12 20.41 -2.97 -9.25
C HIS A 12 21.22 -3.16 -7.97
N ASP A 13 22.54 -3.36 -8.11
CA ASP A 13 23.47 -3.66 -7.01
C ASP A 13 23.60 -2.58 -5.91
N GLY A 14 23.05 -1.39 -6.13
CA GLY A 14 22.90 -0.34 -5.11
C GLY A 14 21.72 -0.59 -4.14
N ILE A 15 20.85 -1.56 -4.43
CA ILE A 15 19.72 -1.93 -3.60
C ILE A 15 20.11 -3.03 -2.63
N ARG A 16 19.78 -2.84 -1.35
CA ARG A 16 19.99 -3.84 -0.30
C ARG A 16 19.35 -5.17 -0.69
N GLY A 17 20.10 -6.27 -0.59
CA GLY A 17 19.65 -7.60 -1.01
C GLY A 17 20.21 -8.06 -2.35
N VAL A 18 20.56 -7.12 -3.23
CA VAL A 18 21.08 -7.41 -4.58
C VAL A 18 22.60 -7.66 -4.54
N PRO A 19 23.13 -8.75 -5.14
CA PRO A 19 24.57 -9.03 -5.23
C PRO A 19 25.37 -7.89 -5.88
N PRO A 20 26.59 -7.56 -5.39
CA PRO A 20 27.44 -6.55 -6.02
C PRO A 20 27.84 -6.97 -7.44
N GLY A 21 27.83 -6.01 -8.38
CA GLY A 21 28.14 -6.29 -9.79
C GLY A 21 26.97 -6.86 -10.60
N ALA A 22 25.80 -7.07 -9.98
CA ALA A 22 24.57 -7.30 -10.72
C ALA A 22 24.18 -6.02 -11.48
N GLY A 23 24.03 -6.14 -12.81
CA GLY A 23 23.49 -5.05 -13.62
C GLY A 23 22.02 -4.76 -13.31
N PRO A 24 21.40 -3.76 -13.96
CA PRO A 24 19.97 -3.51 -13.85
C PRO A 24 19.16 -4.75 -14.27
N ILE A 25 18.28 -5.24 -13.38
CA ILE A 25 17.45 -6.43 -13.57
C ILE A 25 15.98 -6.01 -13.45
N PRO A 26 15.14 -6.24 -14.48
CA PRO A 26 13.70 -6.05 -14.37
C PRO A 26 13.09 -6.89 -13.24
N LEU A 27 12.08 -6.37 -12.54
CA LEU A 27 11.45 -7.09 -11.42
C LEU A 27 10.94 -8.49 -11.80
N ASP A 28 10.38 -8.64 -13.01
CA ASP A 28 9.88 -9.91 -13.54
C ASP A 28 11.00 -10.90 -13.92
N ALA A 29 12.23 -10.42 -14.08
CA ALA A 29 13.42 -11.23 -14.38
C ALA A 29 14.20 -11.68 -13.13
N VAL A 30 13.80 -11.23 -11.93
CA VAL A 30 14.49 -11.56 -10.67
C VAL A 30 14.46 -13.06 -10.38
N ALA A 31 13.32 -13.72 -10.61
CA ALA A 31 13.18 -15.16 -10.35
C ALA A 31 14.17 -15.99 -11.18
N ALA A 32 14.49 -15.56 -12.41
CA ALA A 32 15.43 -16.24 -13.29
C ALA A 32 16.90 -16.16 -12.80
N GLN A 33 17.22 -15.27 -11.84
CA GLN A 33 18.57 -15.16 -11.28
C GLN A 33 18.92 -16.34 -10.36
N GLY A 34 17.93 -17.12 -9.90
CA GLY A 34 18.16 -18.24 -8.98
C GLY A 34 18.74 -17.80 -7.63
N TRP A 35 18.50 -16.54 -7.24
CA TRP A 35 19.02 -16.01 -5.99
C TRP A 35 18.25 -16.56 -4.78
N HIS A 36 18.99 -17.03 -3.79
CA HIS A 36 18.44 -17.61 -2.58
C HIS A 36 19.31 -17.23 -1.36
N PRO A 37 18.73 -16.61 -0.31
CA PRO A 37 19.51 -16.16 0.86
C PRO A 37 20.27 -17.29 1.55
N ALA A 38 19.67 -18.49 1.65
CA ALA A 38 20.31 -19.63 2.32
C ALA A 38 21.50 -20.21 1.55
N GLU A 39 21.61 -19.94 0.26
CA GLU A 39 22.71 -20.39 -0.59
C GLU A 39 23.84 -19.36 -0.67
N GLY A 40 23.68 -18.20 -0.01
CA GLY A 40 24.65 -17.11 -0.05
C GLY A 40 24.72 -16.39 -1.40
N THR A 41 23.74 -16.62 -2.28
CA THR A 41 23.67 -15.98 -3.62
C THR A 41 22.97 -14.61 -3.59
N MET A 42 22.63 -14.11 -2.39
CA MET A 42 22.09 -12.76 -2.15
C MET A 42 22.98 -11.96 -1.20
N SER A 43 22.99 -10.63 -1.37
CA SER A 43 23.67 -9.74 -0.42
C SER A 43 22.88 -9.62 0.89
N LEU A 44 23.46 -10.09 2.00
CA LEU A 44 22.90 -9.86 3.32
C LEU A 44 23.29 -8.47 3.85
N PRO A 45 22.46 -7.81 4.67
CA PRO A 45 21.14 -8.27 5.14
C PRO A 45 20.05 -8.09 4.07
N VAL A 46 19.13 -9.05 4.00
CA VAL A 46 17.95 -9.01 3.13
C VAL A 46 16.70 -9.32 3.93
N LEU A 47 15.57 -8.68 3.57
CA LEU A 47 14.26 -9.02 4.09
C LEU A 47 13.58 -9.96 3.10
N THR A 48 13.19 -11.14 3.54
CA THR A 48 12.48 -12.12 2.72
C THR A 48 11.06 -12.33 3.22
N LEU A 49 10.18 -12.70 2.30
CA LEU A 49 8.81 -13.11 2.57
C LEU A 49 8.61 -14.51 1.97
N ASP A 50 8.12 -15.44 2.79
CA ASP A 50 7.66 -16.73 2.31
C ASP A 50 6.24 -16.56 1.74
N GLU A 51 6.09 -16.81 0.43
CA GLU A 51 4.83 -16.61 -0.29
C GLU A 51 3.75 -17.62 0.13
N GLU A 52 4.12 -18.88 0.39
CA GLU A 52 3.19 -19.93 0.80
C GLU A 52 2.65 -19.64 2.20
N ALA A 53 3.54 -19.31 3.14
CA ALA A 53 3.15 -18.91 4.49
C ALA A 53 2.29 -17.64 4.47
N PHE A 54 2.63 -16.64 3.65
CA PHE A 54 1.81 -15.44 3.48
C PHE A 54 0.41 -15.76 2.92
N ALA A 55 0.33 -16.60 1.88
CA ALA A 55 -0.94 -17.01 1.29
C ALA A 55 -1.83 -17.75 2.29
N GLY A 56 -1.24 -18.65 3.09
CA GLY A 56 -1.93 -19.35 4.19
C GLY A 56 -2.45 -18.39 5.26
N ASN A 57 -1.61 -17.46 5.73
CA ASN A 57 -1.99 -16.47 6.73
C ASN A 57 -3.12 -15.55 6.23
N ARG A 58 -3.03 -15.09 4.98
CA ARG A 58 -4.07 -14.29 4.33
C ARG A 58 -5.40 -15.04 4.29
N ALA A 59 -5.40 -16.28 3.80
CA ALA A 59 -6.61 -17.08 3.68
C ALA A 59 -7.25 -17.35 5.05
N LEU A 60 -6.43 -17.66 6.06
CA LEU A 60 -6.89 -17.87 7.43
C LEU A 60 -7.59 -16.63 7.99
N MET A 61 -6.97 -15.46 7.90
CA MET A 61 -7.51 -14.22 8.47
C MET A 61 -8.77 -13.75 7.76
N LEU A 62 -8.81 -13.83 6.42
CA LEU A 62 -9.99 -13.42 5.66
C LEU A 62 -11.18 -14.37 5.90
N ARG A 63 -10.94 -15.68 5.97
CA ARG A 63 -11.97 -16.65 6.35
C ARG A 63 -12.51 -16.35 7.74
N TYR A 64 -11.63 -16.17 8.72
CA TYR A 64 -12.05 -15.86 10.09
C TYR A 64 -12.90 -14.59 10.15
N ALA A 65 -12.49 -13.52 9.48
CA ALA A 65 -13.28 -12.29 9.43
C ALA A 65 -14.68 -12.52 8.85
N ALA A 66 -14.77 -13.27 7.75
CA ALA A 66 -16.04 -13.60 7.12
C ALA A 66 -16.95 -14.45 8.02
N GLU A 67 -16.40 -15.44 8.74
CA GLU A 67 -17.13 -16.26 9.72
C GLU A 67 -17.71 -15.41 10.87
N GLN A 68 -17.05 -14.31 11.24
CA GLN A 68 -17.54 -13.35 12.23
C GLN A 68 -18.48 -12.28 11.63
N GLY A 69 -18.80 -12.36 10.33
CA GLY A 69 -19.63 -11.35 9.64
C GLY A 69 -18.95 -9.98 9.53
N ALA A 70 -17.62 -9.92 9.62
CA ALA A 70 -16.84 -8.69 9.58
C ALA A 70 -16.14 -8.50 8.23
N ALA A 71 -16.19 -7.28 7.71
CA ALA A 71 -15.32 -6.83 6.64
C ALA A 71 -14.03 -6.24 7.24
N ILE A 72 -12.88 -6.53 6.65
CA ILE A 72 -11.59 -5.99 7.11
C ILE A 72 -10.92 -5.12 6.05
N ALA A 73 -10.29 -4.05 6.51
CA ALA A 73 -9.40 -3.19 5.73
C ALA A 73 -7.99 -3.23 6.36
N PRO A 74 -7.12 -4.18 5.94
CA PRO A 74 -5.80 -4.36 6.53
C PRO A 74 -4.96 -3.08 6.49
N HIS A 75 -4.14 -2.86 7.52
CA HIS A 75 -3.38 -1.63 7.67
C HIS A 75 -2.00 -1.71 7.00
N SER A 76 -1.78 -0.90 5.97
CA SER A 76 -0.56 -0.90 5.17
C SER A 76 0.57 -0.02 5.71
N LYS A 77 0.42 0.63 6.87
CA LYS A 77 1.45 1.56 7.38
C LYS A 77 2.81 0.90 7.64
N THR A 78 2.79 -0.36 8.04
CA THR A 78 4.01 -1.08 8.44
C THR A 78 4.72 -1.68 7.25
N PRO A 79 4.05 -2.44 6.36
CA PRO A 79 4.74 -3.02 5.21
C PRO A 79 5.01 -1.96 4.13
N MET A 80 4.13 -0.96 3.99
CA MET A 80 4.14 0.02 2.90
C MET A 80 4.44 -0.59 1.52
N ALA A 81 3.93 -1.81 1.30
CA ALA A 81 4.13 -2.61 0.11
C ALA A 81 2.79 -2.72 -0.65
N PRO A 82 2.55 -1.88 -1.67
CA PRO A 82 1.31 -1.90 -2.45
C PRO A 82 0.95 -3.27 -3.04
N ALA A 83 1.95 -4.07 -3.46
CA ALA A 83 1.71 -5.42 -3.95
C ALA A 83 1.03 -6.34 -2.92
N LEU A 84 1.42 -6.24 -1.64
CA LEU A 84 0.77 -7.00 -0.56
C LEU A 84 -0.66 -6.49 -0.30
N ALA A 85 -0.87 -5.17 -0.31
CA ALA A 85 -2.20 -4.60 -0.14
C ALA A 85 -3.15 -4.99 -1.28
N ALA A 86 -2.67 -4.94 -2.53
CA ALA A 86 -3.41 -5.41 -3.70
C ALA A 86 -3.76 -6.90 -3.60
N SER A 87 -2.82 -7.73 -3.16
CA SER A 87 -3.03 -9.16 -2.93
C SER A 87 -4.08 -9.45 -1.85
N LEU A 88 -4.18 -8.62 -0.82
CA LEU A 88 -5.21 -8.73 0.23
C LEU A 88 -6.59 -8.30 -0.29
N VAL A 89 -6.67 -7.20 -1.03
CA VAL A 89 -7.92 -6.72 -1.63
C VAL A 89 -8.44 -7.72 -2.67
N ALA A 90 -7.57 -8.25 -3.53
CA ALA A 90 -7.93 -9.28 -4.50
C ALA A 90 -8.44 -10.57 -3.84
N ALA A 91 -7.96 -10.89 -2.64
CA ALA A 91 -8.42 -12.04 -1.86
C ALA A 91 -9.73 -11.79 -1.07
N GLY A 92 -10.26 -10.56 -1.08
CA GLY A 92 -11.56 -10.24 -0.47
C GLY A 92 -11.50 -9.25 0.70
N ALA A 93 -10.36 -8.62 0.98
CA ALA A 93 -10.36 -7.48 1.90
C ALA A 93 -11.21 -6.32 1.32
N TRP A 94 -11.98 -5.64 2.17
CA TRP A 94 -12.91 -4.60 1.74
C TRP A 94 -12.21 -3.37 1.16
N GLY A 95 -11.03 -3.05 1.70
CA GLY A 95 -10.20 -1.92 1.31
C GLY A 95 -8.84 -1.96 1.99
N THR A 96 -8.16 -0.83 2.06
CA THR A 96 -6.84 -0.70 2.70
C THR A 96 -6.83 0.43 3.72
N THR A 97 -6.22 0.21 4.88
CA THR A 97 -6.06 1.25 5.90
C THR A 97 -4.67 1.89 5.83
N VAL A 98 -4.61 3.22 5.81
CA VAL A 98 -3.40 4.05 5.81
C VAL A 98 -3.43 5.06 6.95
N ALA A 99 -2.28 5.62 7.34
CA ALA A 99 -2.18 6.53 8.49
C ALA A 99 -1.98 8.00 8.10
N ASP A 100 -1.67 8.29 6.84
CA ASP A 100 -1.41 9.65 6.37
C ASP A 100 -1.68 9.80 4.86
N ILE A 101 -1.71 11.05 4.38
CA ILE A 101 -2.02 11.40 2.98
C ILE A 101 -0.93 10.89 2.00
N ARG A 102 0.33 10.81 2.43
CA ARG A 102 1.42 10.29 1.58
C ARG A 102 1.22 8.79 1.33
N GLN A 103 0.86 8.03 2.36
CA GLN A 103 0.51 6.62 2.25
C GLN A 103 -0.72 6.41 1.36
N ALA A 104 -1.75 7.25 1.53
CA ALA A 104 -2.92 7.23 0.65
C ALA A 104 -2.51 7.42 -0.82
N ALA A 105 -1.68 8.42 -1.12
CA ALA A 105 -1.20 8.67 -2.47
C ALA A 105 -0.41 7.50 -3.06
N VAL A 106 0.40 6.80 -2.26
CA VAL A 106 1.13 5.59 -2.69
C VAL A 106 0.14 4.47 -3.06
N MET A 107 -0.88 4.23 -2.23
CA MET A 107 -1.86 3.18 -2.47
C MET A 107 -2.77 3.50 -3.67
N LEU A 108 -3.20 4.76 -3.82
CA LEU A 108 -3.98 5.22 -4.96
C LEU A 108 -3.23 5.09 -6.30
N ARG A 109 -1.94 5.45 -6.33
CA ARG A 109 -1.07 5.21 -7.50
C ARG A 109 -1.04 3.73 -7.89
N ALA A 110 -1.05 2.85 -6.90
CA ALA A 110 -1.11 1.40 -7.09
C ALA A 110 -2.50 0.86 -7.46
N GLY A 111 -3.49 1.72 -7.67
CA GLY A 111 -4.85 1.34 -8.07
C GLY A 111 -5.76 0.89 -6.92
N LEU A 112 -5.33 1.03 -5.66
CA LEU A 112 -6.15 0.74 -4.48
C LEU A 112 -7.07 1.92 -4.19
N ASN A 113 -8.32 1.84 -4.65
CA ASN A 113 -9.23 2.99 -4.63
C ASN A 113 -10.02 3.14 -3.31
N ARG A 114 -10.20 2.08 -2.52
CA ARG A 114 -10.95 2.16 -1.25
C ARG A 114 -10.02 2.22 -0.05
N LEU A 115 -9.94 3.38 0.59
CA LEU A 115 -8.97 3.66 1.64
C LEU A 115 -9.63 4.16 2.92
N ILE A 116 -9.23 3.60 4.07
CA ILE A 116 -9.45 4.22 5.39
C ILE A 116 -8.20 4.98 5.76
N LEU A 117 -8.27 6.30 5.87
CA LEU A 117 -7.24 7.12 6.50
C LEU A 117 -7.52 7.11 8.00
N ALA A 118 -6.93 6.14 8.71
CA ALA A 118 -7.14 5.89 10.14
C ALA A 118 -6.34 6.86 11.02
N ASN A 119 -6.48 8.16 10.74
CA ASN A 119 -5.86 9.28 11.45
C ASN A 119 -6.61 10.58 11.10
N GLN A 120 -6.43 11.63 11.89
CA GLN A 120 -7.01 12.94 11.62
C GLN A 120 -6.27 13.66 10.49
N VAL A 121 -7.03 14.42 9.69
CA VAL A 121 -6.47 15.30 8.67
C VAL A 121 -6.19 16.67 9.30
N GLY A 122 -4.91 16.99 9.48
CA GLY A 122 -4.49 18.19 10.21
C GLY A 122 -4.74 19.50 9.47
N GLY A 123 -5.74 20.26 9.94
CA GLY A 123 -6.00 21.66 9.59
C GLY A 123 -6.28 21.94 8.10
N PRO A 124 -6.45 23.22 7.72
CA PRO A 124 -6.85 23.60 6.36
C PRO A 124 -5.86 23.13 5.29
N GLY A 125 -4.55 23.14 5.59
CA GLY A 125 -3.53 22.68 4.64
C GLY A 125 -3.56 21.17 4.39
N GLY A 126 -3.83 20.36 5.44
CA GLY A 126 -4.02 18.92 5.29
C GLY A 126 -5.29 18.61 4.49
N ALA A 127 -6.39 19.31 4.80
CA ALA A 127 -7.66 19.16 4.11
C ALA A 127 -7.54 19.45 2.61
N ARG A 128 -6.97 20.59 2.20
CA ARG A 128 -6.74 20.91 0.78
C ARG A 128 -5.85 19.90 0.07
N ARG A 129 -4.84 19.34 0.77
CA ARG A 129 -3.99 18.29 0.19
C ARG A 129 -4.77 17.00 -0.05
N LEU A 130 -5.67 16.64 0.87
CA LEU A 130 -6.49 15.44 0.69
C LEU A 130 -7.55 15.64 -0.41
N ALA A 131 -8.17 16.82 -0.49
CA ALA A 131 -9.13 17.17 -1.54
C ALA A 131 -8.50 17.08 -2.94
N ARG A 132 -7.33 17.71 -3.14
CA ARG A 132 -6.58 17.61 -4.41
C ARG A 132 -6.13 16.19 -4.75
N LEU A 133 -5.78 15.41 -3.72
CA LEU A 133 -5.46 14.00 -3.94
C LEU A 133 -6.71 13.25 -4.42
N HIS A 134 -7.87 13.51 -3.83
CA HIS A 134 -9.13 12.90 -4.26
C HIS A 134 -9.52 13.33 -5.69
N GLU A 135 -9.38 14.60 -6.05
CA GLU A 135 -9.59 15.09 -7.45
C GLU A 135 -8.73 14.32 -8.46
N ALA A 136 -7.45 14.07 -8.13
CA ALA A 136 -6.54 13.33 -9.00
C ALA A 136 -6.90 11.84 -9.16
N TYR A 137 -7.69 11.28 -8.23
CA TYR A 137 -8.15 9.90 -8.25
C TYR A 137 -9.69 9.87 -8.06
N PRO A 138 -10.49 10.26 -9.06
CA PRO A 138 -11.94 10.44 -8.91
C PRO A 138 -12.72 9.14 -8.63
N ARG A 139 -12.07 7.98 -8.74
CA ARG A 139 -12.63 6.68 -8.36
C ARG A 139 -12.35 6.31 -6.90
N ALA A 140 -11.59 7.12 -6.18
CA ALA A 140 -11.19 6.83 -4.82
C ALA A 140 -12.37 7.00 -3.87
N GLU A 141 -12.59 6.01 -3.01
CA GLU A 141 -13.45 6.10 -1.84
C GLU A 141 -12.53 6.27 -0.62
N ILE A 142 -12.42 7.50 -0.10
CA ILE A 142 -11.56 7.83 1.05
C ILE A 142 -12.43 8.09 2.28
N TYR A 143 -12.22 7.28 3.32
CA TYR A 143 -12.86 7.45 4.62
C TYR A 143 -11.84 8.07 5.58
N ALA A 144 -12.15 9.24 6.14
CA ALA A 144 -11.30 9.94 7.10
C ALA A 144 -12.00 10.09 8.46
N PHE A 145 -11.22 10.14 9.54
CA PHE A 145 -11.76 10.39 10.87
C PHE A 145 -11.74 11.88 11.21
N VAL A 146 -12.81 12.31 11.89
CA VAL A 146 -12.99 13.67 12.39
C VAL A 146 -13.41 13.57 13.85
N ASP A 147 -12.66 14.23 14.73
CA ASP A 147 -12.89 14.26 16.17
C ASP A 147 -13.03 15.67 16.74
N SER A 148 -13.01 16.70 15.87
CA SER A 148 -13.31 18.08 16.24
C SER A 148 -14.14 18.82 15.18
N PRO A 149 -14.97 19.80 15.58
CA PRO A 149 -15.68 20.66 14.63
C PRO A 149 -14.76 21.42 13.67
N GLU A 150 -13.58 21.86 14.12
CA GLU A 150 -12.62 22.59 13.29
C GLU A 150 -12.05 21.73 12.17
N ALA A 151 -11.81 20.43 12.45
CA ALA A 151 -11.41 19.47 11.44
C ALA A 151 -12.53 19.23 10.42
N ALA A 152 -13.79 19.13 10.87
CA ALA A 152 -14.96 19.02 9.98
C ALA A 152 -15.07 20.23 9.04
N VAL A 153 -15.00 21.45 9.58
CA VAL A 153 -15.06 22.71 8.81
C VAL A 153 -13.90 22.80 7.83
N SER A 154 -12.70 22.39 8.23
CA SER A 154 -11.52 22.42 7.35
C SER A 154 -11.69 21.49 6.15
N LEU A 155 -12.26 20.29 6.35
CA LEU A 155 -12.54 19.33 5.28
C LEU A 155 -13.65 19.82 4.35
N ASP A 156 -14.75 20.33 4.91
CA ASP A 156 -15.88 20.89 4.14
C ASP A 156 -15.41 22.03 3.22
N ALA A 157 -14.68 23.01 3.79
CA ALA A 157 -14.14 24.13 3.01
C ALA A 157 -13.18 23.67 1.91
N ALA A 158 -12.33 22.67 2.17
CA ALA A 158 -11.40 22.16 1.17
C ALA A 158 -12.09 21.47 0.00
N TRP A 159 -13.21 20.76 0.22
CA TRP A 159 -13.98 20.14 -0.86
C TRP A 159 -14.88 21.11 -1.61
N ALA A 160 -15.24 22.26 -1.02
CA ALA A 160 -15.95 23.32 -1.73
C ALA A 160 -15.04 24.12 -2.69
N GLU A 161 -13.72 24.14 -2.44
CA GLU A 161 -12.69 24.78 -3.28
C GLU A 161 -12.20 23.89 -4.44
N ALA A 162 -12.51 22.58 -4.39
CA ALA A 162 -11.98 21.51 -5.23
C ALA A 162 -12.78 21.25 -6.51
#